data_AF-A0A352IW00-F1
#
_entry.id   AF-A0A352IW00-F1
#
_cell.length_a   1.000
_cell.length_b   1.000
_cell.length_c   1.000
_cell.angle_alpha   90.00
_cell.angle_beta   90.00
_cell.angle_gamma   90.00
#
_symmetry.space_group_name_H-M   'P 1'
#
loop_
_entity.id
_entity.type
_entity.pdbx_description
1 polymer ?
#
loop_
_entity_poly.entity_id
_entity_poly.type
_entity_poly.pdbx_seq_one_letter_code
_entity_poly.pdbx_strand_id
1 'polypeptide(L)' 'MPIWVDADACPVPIREILCRAATRWQIDTTFIANHAI' A
#
# COMPACT_ATOMS: atom_id res chain seq x y z
N MET A 1 -12.58 -6.37 1.79
CA MET A 1 -11.41 -7.20 2.17
C MET A 1 -10.22 -6.26 2.28
N PRO A 2 -9.56 -6.17 3.44
CA PRO A 2 -8.42 -5.27 3.60
C PRO A 2 -7.21 -5.79 2.81
N ILE A 3 -6.54 -4.90 2.07
CA ILE A 3 -5.31 -5.20 1.34
C ILE A 3 -4.12 -4.81 2.21
N TRP A 4 -3.16 -5.71 2.35
CA TRP A 4 -1.95 -5.53 3.14
C TRP A 4 -0.77 -5.56 2.18
N VAL A 5 0.03 -4.50 2.19
CA VAL A 5 1.15 -4.31 1.27
C VAL A 5 2.42 -4.20 2.09
N ASP A 6 3.42 -5.00 1.75
CA ASP A 6 4.78 -4.84 2.28
C ASP A 6 5.36 -3.52 1.75
N ALA A 7 5.62 -2.58 2.66
CA ALA A 7 6.11 -1.25 2.35
C ALA A 7 7.62 -1.25 2.06
N ASP A 8 8.38 -2.23 2.57
CA ASP A 8 9.84 -2.26 2.44
C ASP A 8 10.25 -2.56 1.00
N ALA A 9 9.46 -3.39 0.32
CA ALA A 9 9.68 -3.77 -1.07
C ALA A 9 8.88 -2.94 -2.08
N CYS A 10 8.07 -1.96 -1.65
CA CYS A 10 7.16 -1.23 -2.53
C CYS A 10 7.82 0.04 -3.13
N PRO A 11 8.09 0.08 -4.45
CA PRO A 11 8.59 1.30 -5.09
C PRO A 11 7.56 2.44 -5.02
N VAL A 12 8.05 3.68 -4.95
CA VAL A 12 7.19 4.88 -4.89
C VAL A 12 6.10 4.91 -5.98
N PRO A 13 6.38 4.59 -7.26
CA PRO A 13 5.34 4.59 -8.30
C PRO A 13 4.24 3.54 -8.08
N ILE A 14 4.59 2.36 -7.53
CA ILE A 14 3.63 1.29 -7.23
C ILE A 14 2.71 1.74 -6.09
N ARG A 15 3.28 2.35 -5.04
CA ARG A 15 2.51 2.91 -3.93
C ARG A 15 1.46 3.92 -4.42
N GLU A 16 1.82 4.81 -5.35
CA GLU A 16 0.87 5.78 -5.91
C GLU A 16 -0.26 5.12 -6.73
N ILE A 17 0.04 4.05 -7.47
CA ILE A 17 -0.97 3.30 -8.21
C ILE A 17 -1.93 2.61 -7.24
N LEU A 18 -1.39 1.95 -6.21
CA LEU A 18 -2.18 1.27 -5.18
C LEU A 18 -3.07 2.24 -4.41
N CYS A 19 -2.56 3.41 -4.01
CA CYS A 19 -3.37 4.45 -3.37
C CYS A 19 -4.49 4.96 -4.30
N ARG A 20 -4.21 5.20 -5.58
CA ARG A 20 -5.25 5.62 -6.55
C ARG A 20 -6.31 4.55 -6.75
N ALA A 21 -5.90 3.29 -6.83
CA ALA A 21 -6.82 2.16 -6.92
C ALA A 21 -7.66 2.04 -5.63
N ALA A 22 -7.03 2.04 -4.46
CA ALA A 22 -7.71 2.00 -3.16
C ALA A 22 -8.80 3.07 -3.04
N THR A 23 -8.48 4.31 -3.41
CA THR A 23 -9.44 5.42 -3.44
C THR A 23 -10.57 5.18 -4.46
N ARG A 24 -10.27 4.73 -5.68
CA ARG A 24 -11.30 4.48 -6.70
C ARG A 24 -12.28 3.38 -6.28
N TRP A 25 -11.77 2.33 -5.66
CA TRP A 25 -12.54 1.13 -5.32
C TRP A 25 -13.06 1.14 -3.88
N GLN A 26 -12.73 2.18 -3.10
CA GLN A 26 -13.10 2.30 -1.68
C GLN A 26 -12.65 1.06 -0.88
N ILE A 27 -11.40 0.65 -1.11
CA ILE A 27 -10.79 -0.51 -0.46
C ILE A 27 -9.73 -0.03 0.53
N ASP A 28 -9.84 -0.46 1.77
CA ASP A 28 -8.82 -0.24 2.78
C ASP A 28 -7.52 -0.94 2.39
N THR A 29 -6.47 -0.14 2.21
CA THR A 29 -5.12 -0.60 1.87
C THR A 29 -4.16 -0.11 2.93
N THR A 30 -3.50 -1.05 3.61
CA THR A 30 -2.54 -0.78 4.68
C THR A 30 -1.14 -1.16 4.22
N PHE A 31 -0.20 -0.24 4.34
CA PHE A 31 1.21 -0.45 4.04
C PHE A 31 1.96 -0.74 5.35
N ILE A 32 2.71 -1.83 5.40
CA ILE A 32 3.44 -2.27 6.60
C ILE A 32 4.92 -2.33 6.28
N ALA A 33 5.72 -1.53 6.98
CA ALA A 33 7.17 -1.61 6.94
C ALA A 33 7.65 -2.52 8.08
N ASN A 34 8.57 -3.43 7.79
CA ASN A 34 9.24 -4.29 8.76
C ASN A 34 10.64 -3.77 9.12
N HIS A 35 11.00 -2.55 8.70
CA HIS A 35 12.21 -1.90 9.18
C HIS A 35 12.07 -1.50 10.64
N ALA A 36 12.93 -2.05 11.51
CA ALA A 36 13.09 -1.53 12.87
C ALA A 36 13.79 -0.17 12.80
N ILE A 37 13.23 0.85 13.46
CA ILE A 37 13.83 2.18 13.62
C ILE A 37 15.28 2.06 14.12
#